data_AF-A0A2G6WJ20-F1
#
_entry.id   AF-A0A2G6WJ20-F1
#
_cell.length_a   1.000
_cell.length_b   1.000
_cell.length_c   1.000
_cell.angle_alpha   90.00
_cell.angle_beta   90.00
_cell.angle_gamma   90.00
#
_symmetry.space_group_name_H-M   'P 1'
#
loop_
_entity.id
_entity.type
_entity.pdbx_description
1 polymer ?
#
loop_
_entity_poly.entity_id
_entity_poly.type
_entity_poly.pdbx_seq_one_letter_code
_entity_poly.pdbx_strand_id
1 'polypeptide(L)'
;MLKEYLTLPSIISLFLILIVLIVSLVSPEYIRYFYYGAIVIMIPFIISDLLKKKKEDKIDGTKHFKISVYNILIAIAMMVVLFFLINSNYPS
;
A
#
# COMPACT_ATOMS: atom_id res chain seq x y z
N MET A 1 -19.05 -12.02 13.07
CA MET A 1 -18.96 -11.61 11.65
C MET A 1 -18.23 -10.27 11.44
N LEU A 2 -18.36 -9.24 12.30
CA LEU A 2 -17.58 -7.99 12.13
C LEU A 2 -16.08 -8.11 12.46
N LYS A 3 -15.71 -9.05 13.36
CA LYS A 3 -14.32 -9.24 13.81
C LYS A 3 -13.37 -9.78 12.73
N GLU A 4 -13.87 -10.47 11.71
CA GLU A 4 -13.03 -11.01 10.62
C GLU A 4 -12.52 -9.93 9.65
N TYR A 5 -13.22 -8.80 9.56
CA TYR A 5 -12.80 -7.67 8.71
C TYR A 5 -11.85 -6.69 9.43
N LEU A 6 -11.84 -6.72 10.76
CA LEU A 6 -10.90 -5.99 11.64
C LEU A 6 -9.55 -6.70 11.71
N THR A 7 -8.96 -6.99 10.56
CA THR A 7 -7.58 -7.44 10.49
C THR A 7 -6.65 -6.25 10.77
N LEU A 8 -5.47 -6.51 11.34
CA LEU A 8 -4.45 -5.49 11.62
C LEU A 8 -4.16 -4.60 10.39
N PRO A 9 -4.01 -5.16 9.16
CA PRO A 9 -3.84 -4.37 7.94
C PRO A 9 -5.03 -3.46 7.61
N SER A 10 -6.27 -3.92 7.83
CA SER A 10 -7.48 -3.11 7.64
C SER A 10 -7.50 -1.92 8.59
N ILE A 11 -7.17 -2.14 9.86
CA ILE A 11 -7.14 -1.08 10.88
C ILE A 11 -6.09 -0.03 10.52
N ILE A 12 -4.87 -0.48 10.15
CA ILE A 12 -3.79 0.42 9.73
C ILE A 12 -4.21 1.22 8.49
N SER A 13 -4.81 0.59 7.49
CA SER A 13 -5.27 1.29 6.27
C SER A 13 -6.32 2.35 6.58
N LEU A 14 -7.27 2.03 7.45
CA LEU A 14 -8.34 2.95 7.86
C LEU A 14 -7.78 4.15 8.62
N PHE A 15 -6.80 3.91 9.50
CA PHE A 15 -6.08 4.95 10.22
C PHE A 15 -5.29 5.86 9.27
N LEU A 16 -4.65 5.28 8.26
CA LEU A 16 -3.87 6.01 7.26
C LEU A 16 -4.77 6.92 6.41
N ILE A 17 -5.94 6.42 5.99
CA ILE A 17 -6.95 7.21 5.26
C ILE A 17 -7.43 8.40 6.11
N LEU A 18 -7.70 8.17 7.39
CA LEU A 18 -8.17 9.22 8.28
C LEU A 18 -7.13 10.33 8.45
N ILE A 19 -5.85 9.98 8.62
CA ILE A 19 -4.77 10.97 8.73
C ILE A 19 -4.62 11.75 7.43
N VAL A 20 -4.68 11.09 6.27
CA VAL A 20 -4.64 11.78 4.97
C VAL A 20 -5.76 12.82 4.87
N LEU A 21 -6.98 12.47 5.26
CA LEU A 21 -8.12 13.40 5.25
C LEU A 21 -7.89 14.62 6.15
N ILE A 22 -7.38 14.40 7.36
CA ILE A 22 -7.09 15.48 8.31
C ILE A 22 -5.98 16.39 7.75
N VAL A 23 -4.88 15.83 7.24
CA VAL A 23 -3.77 16.60 6.66
C VAL A 23 -4.23 17.39 5.44
N SER A 24 -5.08 16.79 4.59
CA SER A 24 -5.67 17.46 3.42
C SER A 24 -6.47 18.69 3.81
N LEU A 25 -7.16 18.64 4.95
CA LEU A 25 -8.06 19.70 5.39
C LEU A 25 -7.34 20.80 6.17
N VAL A 26 -6.37 20.43 7.01
CA VAL A 26 -5.70 21.34 7.95
C VAL A 26 -4.43 21.94 7.37
N SER A 27 -3.71 21.21 6.52
CA SER A 27 -2.41 21.65 5.99
C SER A 27 -2.16 21.04 4.60
N PRO A 28 -2.96 21.44 3.59
CA PRO A 28 -2.93 20.84 2.25
C PRO A 28 -1.54 20.93 1.59
N GLU A 29 -0.76 21.95 1.90
CA GLU A 29 0.62 22.11 1.41
C GLU A 29 1.57 21.00 1.90
N TYR A 30 1.27 20.33 3.01
CA TYR A 30 2.08 19.25 3.55
C TYR A 30 1.64 17.85 3.10
N ILE A 31 0.52 17.74 2.38
CA ILE A 31 -0.03 16.45 1.96
C ILE A 31 0.99 15.62 1.16
N ARG A 32 1.80 16.30 0.34
CA ARG A 32 2.85 15.67 -0.48
C ARG A 32 3.93 15.01 0.37
N TYR A 33 4.39 15.70 1.43
CA TYR A 33 5.38 15.16 2.37
C TYR A 33 4.79 14.02 3.19
N PHE A 34 3.50 14.10 3.54
CA PHE A 34 2.80 13.01 4.21
C PHE A 34 2.79 11.73 3.36
N TYR A 35 2.46 11.83 2.06
CA TYR A 35 2.50 10.68 1.16
C TYR A 35 3.92 10.09 1.03
N TYR A 36 4.95 10.93 0.97
CA TYR A 36 6.34 10.46 0.94
C TYR A 36 6.73 9.72 2.23
N GLY A 37 6.36 10.25 3.39
CA GLY A 37 6.56 9.58 4.67
C GLY A 37 5.81 8.24 4.77
N ALA A 38 4.56 8.20 4.31
CA ALA A 38 3.75 6.98 4.32
C ALA A 38 4.38 5.86 3.48
N ILE A 39 4.97 6.18 2.32
CA ILE A 39 5.68 5.20 1.49
C ILE A 39 6.89 4.63 2.25
N VAL A 40 7.70 5.49 2.86
CA VAL A 40 8.89 5.06 3.62
C VAL A 40 8.50 4.14 4.78
N ILE A 41 7.38 4.40 5.46
CA ILE A 41 6.87 3.55 6.53
C ILE A 41 6.26 2.24 5.99
N MET A 42 5.55 2.25 4.87
CA MET A 42 4.93 1.03 4.33
C MET A 42 5.94 -0.01 3.83
N ILE A 43 7.03 0.43 3.19
CA ILE A 43 8.04 -0.47 2.62
C ILE A 43 8.54 -1.54 3.61
N PRO A 44 9.01 -1.21 4.83
CA PRO A 44 9.49 -2.23 5.78
C PRO A 44 8.39 -3.20 6.24
N PHE A 45 7.13 -2.75 6.34
CA PHE A 45 6.00 -3.63 6.66
C PHE A 45 5.74 -4.62 5.52
N ILE A 46 5.73 -4.14 4.27
CA ILE A 46 5.54 -5.00 3.09
C ILE A 46 6.68 -6.02 2.98
N ILE A 47 7.94 -5.59 3.17
CA ILE A 47 9.10 -6.50 3.14
C ILE A 47 8.97 -7.57 4.24
N SER A 48 8.60 -7.19 5.46
CA SER A 48 8.44 -8.13 6.58
C SER A 48 7.35 -9.16 6.32
N ASP A 49 6.21 -8.74 5.75
CA ASP A 49 5.11 -9.64 5.35
C ASP A 49 5.54 -10.61 4.25
N LEU A 50 6.24 -10.11 3.23
CA LEU A 50 6.78 -10.95 2.14
C LEU A 50 7.80 -11.98 2.66
N LEU A 51 8.68 -11.57 3.58
CA LEU A 51 9.63 -12.49 4.21
C LEU A 51 8.93 -13.58 5.03
N LYS A 52 7.84 -13.24 5.71
CA LYS A 52 7.01 -14.20 6.45
C LYS A 52 6.35 -15.21 5.50
N LYS A 53 5.65 -14.72 4.47
CA LYS A 53 5.01 -15.57 3.45
C LYS A 53 6.01 -16.47 2.72
N LYS A 54 7.23 -15.99 2.44
CA LYS A 54 8.29 -16.81 1.84
C LYS A 54 8.70 -17.98 2.73
N LYS A 55 8.74 -17.78 4.05
CA LYS A 55 9.04 -18.85 5.01
C LYS A 55 7.90 -19.85 5.09
N GLU A 56 6.66 -19.37 5.14
CA GLU A 56 5.45 -20.20 5.17
C GLU A 56 5.30 -21.05 3.89
N ASP A 57 5.45 -20.45 2.71
CA ASP A 57 5.42 -21.16 1.42
C ASP A 57 6.46 -22.30 1.35
N LYS A 58 7.62 -22.14 2.01
CA LYS A 58 8.67 -23.18 2.04
C LYS A 58 8.28 -24.37 2.92
N ILE A 59 7.51 -24.14 3.98
CA ILE A 59 7.12 -25.15 4.96
C ILE A 59 5.83 -25.86 4.50
N ASP A 60 4.83 -25.09 4.08
CA ASP A 60 3.48 -25.59 3.79
C ASP A 60 3.23 -25.87 2.29
N GLY A 61 4.21 -25.59 1.42
CA GLY A 61 4.09 -25.79 -0.03
C GLY A 61 3.07 -24.87 -0.71
N THR A 62 2.63 -23.82 -0.02
CA THR A 62 1.70 -22.81 -0.54
C THR A 62 2.41 -21.86 -1.53
N LYS A 63 1.64 -21.00 -2.22
CA LYS A 63 2.16 -20.06 -3.25
C LYS A 63 1.84 -18.59 -2.92
N HIS A 64 1.61 -18.27 -1.64
CA HIS A 64 1.16 -16.95 -1.21
C HIS A 64 2.23 -15.88 -1.43
N PHE A 65 3.51 -16.22 -1.30
CA PHE A 65 4.61 -15.31 -1.61
C PHE A 65 4.61 -14.93 -3.09
N LYS A 66 4.54 -15.93 -3.98
CA LYS A 66 4.53 -15.68 -5.43
C LYS A 66 3.34 -14.82 -5.83
N ILE A 67 2.14 -15.15 -5.36
CA ILE A 67 0.92 -14.38 -5.63
C ILE A 67 1.06 -12.94 -5.12
N SER A 68 1.57 -12.74 -3.90
CA SER A 68 1.76 -11.40 -3.33
C SER A 68 2.74 -10.56 -4.14
N VAL A 69 3.84 -11.15 -4.62
CA VAL A 69 4.81 -10.45 -5.49
C VAL A 69 4.17 -10.05 -6.82
N TYR A 70 3.39 -10.94 -7.46
CA TYR A 70 2.68 -10.60 -8.69
C TYR A 70 1.69 -9.46 -8.48
N ASN A 71 0.93 -9.47 -7.38
CA ASN A 71 -0.02 -8.40 -7.07
C ASN A 71 0.68 -7.05 -6.87
N ILE A 72 1.84 -7.02 -6.20
CA ILE A 72 2.63 -5.79 -6.05
C ILE A 72 3.13 -5.29 -7.41
N LEU A 73 3.65 -6.17 -8.27
CA LEU A 73 4.11 -5.79 -9.61
C LEU A 73 2.98 -5.24 -10.48
N ILE A 74 1.80 -5.86 -10.43
CA ILE A 74 0.60 -5.38 -11.13
C ILE A 74 0.20 -4.00 -10.61
N ALA A 75 0.18 -3.80 -9.29
CA ALA A 75 -0.15 -2.50 -8.70
C ALA A 75 0.83 -1.40 -9.12
N ILE A 76 2.14 -1.70 -9.16
CA ILE A 76 3.16 -0.77 -9.65
C ILE A 76 2.94 -0.45 -11.13
N ALA A 77 2.70 -1.47 -11.97
CA ALA A 77 2.43 -1.26 -13.40
C ALA A 77 1.18 -0.40 -13.61
N MET A 78 0.10 -0.65 -12.87
CA MET A 78 -1.11 0.17 -12.91
C MET A 78 -0.83 1.61 -12.48
N MET A 79 -0.03 1.83 -11.43
CA MET A 79 0.36 3.18 -11.01
C MET A 79 1.12 3.94 -12.11
N VAL A 80 2.05 3.27 -12.80
CA VAL A 80 2.80 3.87 -13.92
C VAL A 80 1.85 4.25 -15.06
N VAL A 81 0.92 3.37 -15.44
CA VAL A 81 -0.09 3.66 -16.47
C VAL A 81 -0.96 4.85 -16.07
N LEU A 82 -1.47 4.85 -14.83
CA LEU A 82 -2.29 5.95 -14.32
C LEU A 82 -1.52 7.27 -14.30
N PHE A 83 -0.25 7.25 -13.93
CA PHE A 83 0.61 8.44 -13.97
C PHE A 83 0.66 9.03 -15.38
N PHE A 84 0.90 8.22 -16.41
CA PHE A 84 0.91 8.69 -17.79
C PHE A 84 -0.46 9.20 -18.25
N LEU A 85 -1.55 8.51 -17.91
CA LEU A 85 -2.92 8.92 -18.28
C LEU A 85 -3.33 10.25 -17.64
N ILE A 86 -2.97 10.46 -16.37
CA ILE A 86 -3.26 11.71 -15.67
C ILE A 86 -2.44 12.84 -16.28
N ASN A 87 -1.14 12.61 -16.51
CA ASN A 87 -0.25 13.62 -17.05
C ASN A 87 -0.55 13.96 -18.53
N SER A 88 -1.12 13.02 -19.31
CA SER A 88 -1.57 13.29 -20.67
C SER A 88 -2.87 14.12 -20.71
N ASN A 89 -3.75 13.96 -19.73
CA ASN A 89 -5.03 14.68 -19.67
C ASN A 89 -4.93 16.04 -18.97
N TYR A 90 -3.98 16.21 -18.04
CA TYR A 90 -3.68 17.46 -17.36
C TYR A 90 -2.18 17.73 -17.47
N PRO A 91 -1.71 18.22 -18.64
CA PRO A 91 -0.32 18.59 -18.79
C PRO A 91 0.00 19.71 -17.79
N SER A 92 0.95 19.43 -16.89
CA SER A 92 1.53 20.40 -15.96
C SER A 92 2.19 21.56 -16.68
#